data_AF-Q8TJL2-F1
#
_entry.id   AF-Q8TJL2-F1
#
_cell.length_a   1.000
_cell.length_b   1.000
_cell.length_c   1.000
_cell.angle_alpha   90.00
_cell.angle_beta   90.00
_cell.angle_gamma   90.00
#
_symmetry.space_group_name_H-M   'P 1'
#
loop_
_entity.id
_entity.type
_entity.pdbx_description
1 polymer ?
#
loop_
_entity_poly.entity_id
_entity_poly.type
_entity_poly.pdbx_seq_one_letter_code
_entity_poly.pdbx_strand_id
1 'polypeptide(L)'
;MIEAGIKHDQEKVQKRRAKLGRFILATNDLELTPDQLLEYYKEQGTVERGFRFLKDKSFRVSEVYLKKESRIEALAMVMVLCLLLYSIAEWKLRTRLEEAKEAIRNQVKKKTQTPTMKWVFFLFRRITELVIEIDGKRIKKVLNLDEENIKVLKLMGEKYEKYYM
;
A
#
# COMPACT_ATOMS: atom_id res chain seq x y z
N MET A 1 -23.63 -52.22 23.31
CA MET A 1 -23.02 -51.05 22.64
C MET A 1 -22.79 -50.01 23.72
N ILE A 2 -21.54 -49.60 23.97
CA ILE A 2 -21.25 -48.54 24.95
C ILE A 2 -21.22 -47.23 24.16
N GLU A 3 -22.22 -46.36 24.36
CA GLU A 3 -22.19 -45.00 23.84
C GLU A 3 -21.35 -44.13 24.76
N ALA A 4 -20.22 -43.63 24.23
CA ALA A 4 -19.39 -42.65 24.91
C ALA A 4 -19.67 -41.26 24.33
N GLY A 5 -20.13 -40.33 25.19
CA GLY A 5 -20.30 -38.93 24.84
C GLY A 5 -19.04 -38.12 25.11
N ILE A 6 -18.54 -37.41 24.10
CA ILE A 6 -17.44 -36.45 24.26
C ILE A 6 -18.02 -35.18 24.91
N LYS A 7 -17.53 -34.82 26.09
CA LYS A 7 -17.90 -33.57 26.77
C LYS A 7 -16.67 -32.71 27.02
N HIS A 8 -16.79 -31.42 26.74
CA HIS A 8 -15.71 -30.46 27.02
C HIS A 8 -15.52 -30.28 28.52
N ASP A 9 -14.28 -30.40 28.96
CA ASP A 9 -13.82 -30.05 30.30
C ASP A 9 -13.77 -28.51 30.42
N GLN A 10 -14.87 -27.94 30.92
CA GLN A 10 -15.09 -26.51 31.07
C GLN A 10 -13.97 -25.84 31.91
N GLU A 11 -13.49 -26.50 32.96
CA GLU A 11 -12.41 -25.95 33.79
C GLU A 11 -11.09 -25.85 33.03
N LYS A 12 -10.72 -26.88 32.27
CA LYS A 12 -9.51 -26.84 31.44
C LYS A 12 -9.62 -25.79 30.33
N VAL A 13 -10.80 -25.62 29.75
CA VAL A 13 -11.05 -24.58 28.74
C VAL A 13 -10.90 -23.20 29.35
N GLN A 14 -11.47 -22.94 30.54
CA GLN A 14 -11.34 -21.65 31.23
C GLN A 14 -9.89 -21.36 31.65
N LYS A 15 -9.18 -22.34 32.23
CA LYS A 15 -7.75 -22.20 32.59
C LYS A 15 -6.87 -21.89 31.38
N ARG A 16 -7.17 -22.48 30.21
CA ARG A 16 -6.48 -22.14 28.95
C ARG A 16 -6.86 -20.75 28.45
N ARG A 17 -8.14 -20.38 28.47
CA ARG A 17 -8.61 -19.05 28.07
C ARG A 17 -8.01 -17.92 28.90
N ALA A 18 -7.79 -18.11 30.20
CA ALA A 18 -7.14 -17.13 31.07
C ALA A 18 -5.70 -16.78 30.67
N LYS A 19 -5.03 -17.67 29.91
CA LYS A 19 -3.69 -17.46 29.35
C LYS A 19 -3.71 -16.93 27.91
N LEU A 20 -4.85 -16.96 27.23
CA LEU A 20 -4.98 -16.43 25.88
C LEU A 20 -5.03 -14.90 25.92
N GLY A 21 -4.34 -14.24 24.99
CA GLY A 21 -4.35 -12.79 24.85
C GLY A 21 -3.28 -12.02 25.63
N ARG A 22 -2.40 -12.72 26.36
CA ARG A 22 -1.19 -12.11 26.95
C ARG A 22 0.01 -12.40 26.05
N PHE A 23 0.80 -11.38 25.75
CA PHE A 23 2.05 -11.50 25.00
C PHE A 23 3.12 -10.65 25.69
N ILE A 24 4.39 -11.04 25.51
CA ILE A 24 5.53 -10.39 26.15
C ILE A 24 6.20 -9.50 25.10
N LEU A 25 6.43 -8.25 25.45
CA LEU A 25 7.29 -7.34 24.70
C LEU A 25 8.58 -7.16 25.50
N ALA A 26 9.72 -7.33 24.85
CA ALA A 26 11.04 -7.15 25.43
C ALA A 26 11.84 -6.19 24.53
N THR A 27 12.52 -5.24 25.15
CA THR A 27 13.39 -4.27 24.47
C THR A 27 14.68 -4.10 25.27
N ASN A 28 15.78 -3.79 24.58
CA ASN A 28 17.05 -3.43 25.20
C ASN A 28 17.13 -1.94 25.55
N ASP A 29 16.15 -1.14 25.11
CA ASP A 29 16.06 0.28 25.36
C ASP A 29 15.34 0.53 26.68
N LEU A 30 16.07 1.11 27.64
CA LEU A 30 15.59 1.35 29.02
C LEU A 30 14.78 2.64 29.17
N GLU A 31 14.83 3.53 28.16
CA GLU A 31 14.18 4.84 28.21
C GLU A 31 12.74 4.78 27.65
N LEU A 32 12.38 3.67 26.99
CA LEU A 32 11.04 3.49 26.43
C LEU A 32 9.98 3.24 27.49
N THR A 33 8.92 4.04 27.45
CA THR A 33 7.73 3.77 28.24
C THR A 33 6.99 2.53 27.73
N PRO A 34 6.25 1.81 28.60
CA PRO A 34 5.45 0.65 28.17
C PRO A 34 4.45 0.97 27.06
N ASP A 35 3.86 2.18 27.06
CA ASP A 35 2.90 2.61 26.04
C ASP A 35 3.57 2.81 24.68
N GLN A 36 4.74 3.45 24.64
CA GLN A 36 5.54 3.60 23.42
C GLN A 36 6.00 2.25 22.87
N LEU A 37 6.44 1.34 23.75
CA LEU A 37 6.83 -0.02 23.35
C LEU A 37 5.65 -0.77 22.70
N LEU A 38 4.45 -0.63 23.27
CA LEU A 38 3.24 -1.24 22.72
C LEU A 38 2.83 -0.59 21.39
N GLU A 39 2.95 0.74 21.27
CA GLU A 39 2.69 1.48 20.04
C GLU A 39 3.61 1.02 18.91
N TYR A 40 4.93 1.02 19.11
CA TYR A 40 5.90 0.57 18.11
C TYR A 40 5.68 -0.88 17.69
N TYR A 41 5.37 -1.76 18.65
CA TYR A 41 5.02 -3.13 18.33
C TYR A 41 3.77 -3.22 17.43
N LYS A 42 2.73 -2.42 17.71
CA LYS A 42 1.52 -2.36 16.86
C LYS A 42 1.80 -1.79 15.47
N GLU A 43 2.74 -0.86 15.35
CA GLU A 43 3.16 -0.28 14.07
C GLU A 43 3.90 -1.28 13.17
N GLN A 44 4.50 -2.34 13.74
CA GLN A 44 5.11 -3.42 12.95
C GLN A 44 4.12 -4.06 11.95
N GLY A 45 2.82 -4.08 12.28
CA GLY A 45 1.78 -4.54 11.36
C GLY A 45 1.66 -3.71 10.08
N THR A 46 2.16 -2.46 10.06
CA THR A 46 2.25 -1.64 8.85
C THR A 46 3.26 -2.22 7.86
N VAL A 47 4.38 -2.74 8.35
CA VAL A 47 5.41 -3.40 7.52
C VAL A 47 4.84 -4.65 6.87
N GLU A 48 4.08 -5.46 7.62
CA GLU A 48 3.41 -6.66 7.09
C GLU A 48 2.37 -6.33 6.02
N ARG A 49 1.62 -5.23 6.19
CA ARG A 49 0.73 -4.72 5.15
C ARG A 49 1.50 -4.28 3.91
N GLY A 50 2.69 -3.72 4.06
CA GLY A 50 3.62 -3.42 2.96
C GLY A 50 3.98 -4.68 2.16
N PHE A 51 4.29 -5.80 2.82
CA PHE A 51 4.59 -7.07 2.14
C PHE A 51 3.40 -7.66 1.35
N ARG A 52 2.16 -7.28 1.68
CA ARG A 52 0.99 -7.64 0.85
C ARG A 52 1.10 -7.08 -0.57
N PHE A 53 1.74 -5.92 -0.73
CA PHE A 53 2.00 -5.31 -2.05
C PHE A 53 2.82 -6.24 -2.94
N LEU A 54 3.87 -6.86 -2.40
CA LEU A 54 4.74 -7.78 -3.16
C LEU A 54 3.98 -9.04 -3.62
N LYS A 55 2.93 -9.42 -2.89
CA LYS A 55 2.09 -10.59 -3.18
C LYS A 55 0.84 -10.23 -3.99
N ASP A 56 0.64 -8.95 -4.30
CA ASP A 56 -0.57 -8.47 -4.97
C ASP A 56 -0.53 -8.81 -6.47
N LYS A 57 -1.62 -9.38 -6.98
CA LYS A 57 -1.77 -9.75 -8.40
C LYS A 57 -1.66 -8.57 -9.37
N SER A 58 -1.80 -7.34 -8.89
CA SER A 58 -1.82 -6.13 -9.72
C SER A 58 -0.48 -5.82 -10.37
N PHE A 59 0.62 -6.31 -9.80
CA PHE A 59 1.96 -6.20 -10.37
C PHE A 59 2.31 -7.36 -11.31
N ARG A 60 1.41 -8.35 -11.45
CA ARG A 60 1.56 -9.54 -12.29
C ARG A 60 2.90 -10.28 -12.09
N VAL A 61 3.53 -10.11 -10.92
CA VAL A 61 4.81 -10.76 -10.57
C VAL A 61 4.68 -12.27 -10.58
N SER A 62 3.51 -12.78 -10.18
CA SER A 62 3.17 -14.21 -10.24
C SER A 62 3.16 -14.78 -11.67
N GLU A 63 3.12 -13.94 -12.70
CA GLU A 63 3.15 -14.35 -14.11
C GLU A 63 4.58 -14.36 -14.67
N VAL A 64 5.56 -13.88 -13.91
CA VAL A 64 6.97 -13.88 -14.29
C VAL A 64 7.64 -15.15 -13.77
N TYR A 65 7.86 -16.13 -14.64
CA TYR A 65 8.54 -17.37 -14.29
C TYR A 65 10.05 -17.25 -14.45
N LEU A 66 10.76 -17.21 -13.33
CA LEU A 66 12.23 -17.14 -13.29
C LEU A 66 12.83 -18.49 -12.92
N LYS A 67 13.76 -19.00 -13.75
CA LYS A 67 14.40 -20.31 -13.56
C LYS A 67 15.66 -20.29 -12.69
N LYS A 68 16.35 -19.16 -12.63
CA LYS A 68 17.62 -19.00 -11.90
C LYS A 68 17.39 -18.24 -10.61
N GLU A 69 17.97 -18.71 -9.52
CA GLU A 69 17.87 -18.09 -8.18
C GLU A 69 18.31 -16.62 -8.21
N SER A 70 19.44 -16.31 -8.84
CA SER A 70 19.93 -14.93 -8.96
C SER A 70 18.96 -13.96 -9.63
N ARG A 71 18.12 -14.45 -10.55
CA ARG A 71 17.08 -13.61 -11.18
C ARG A 71 15.91 -13.37 -10.22
N ILE A 72 15.57 -14.37 -9.40
CA ILE A 72 14.52 -14.26 -8.38
C ILE A 72 14.93 -13.22 -7.35
N GLU A 73 16.17 -13.26 -6.88
CA GLU A 73 16.73 -12.29 -5.94
C GLU A 73 16.72 -10.87 -6.51
N ALA A 74 17.18 -10.70 -7.76
CA ALA A 74 17.16 -9.40 -8.44
C ALA A 74 15.73 -8.84 -8.57
N LEU A 75 14.76 -9.67 -8.97
CA LEU A 75 13.36 -9.26 -9.06
C LEU A 75 12.80 -8.89 -7.67
N ALA A 76 13.11 -9.68 -6.64
CA ALA A 76 12.69 -9.37 -5.27
C ALA A 76 13.23 -8.02 -4.80
N MET A 77 14.50 -7.71 -5.07
CA MET A 77 15.11 -6.41 -4.76
C MET A 77 14.40 -5.27 -5.48
N VAL A 78 14.14 -5.39 -6.79
CA VAL A 78 13.39 -4.38 -7.55
C VAL A 78 11.99 -4.18 -6.97
N MET A 79 11.30 -5.25 -6.61
CA MET A 79 9.97 -5.18 -6.03
C MET A 79 9.96 -4.48 -4.66
N VAL A 80 10.97 -4.71 -3.82
CA VAL A 80 11.14 -3.99 -2.55
C VAL A 80 11.43 -2.50 -2.78
N LEU A 81 12.26 -2.16 -3.77
CA LEU A 81 12.49 -0.76 -4.16
C LEU A 81 11.22 -0.08 -4.66
N CYS A 82 10.40 -0.78 -5.46
CA CYS A 82 9.10 -0.28 -5.85
C CYS A 82 8.19 -0.05 -4.63
N LEU A 83 8.14 -0.98 -3.68
CA LEU A 83 7.36 -0.80 -2.45
C LEU A 83 7.80 0.44 -1.66
N LEU A 84 9.11 0.70 -1.57
CA LEU A 84 9.64 1.91 -0.95
C LEU A 84 9.16 3.18 -1.67
N LEU A 85 9.30 3.23 -3.00
CA LEU A 85 8.84 4.37 -3.80
C LEU A 85 7.34 4.63 -3.65
N TYR A 86 6.53 3.56 -3.65
CA TYR A 86 5.09 3.66 -3.43
C TYR A 86 4.77 4.18 -2.04
N SER A 87 5.48 3.72 -1.00
CA SER A 87 5.27 4.17 0.38
C SER A 87 5.60 5.65 0.56
N ILE A 88 6.71 6.11 -0.02
CA ILE A 88 7.10 7.52 0.01
C ILE A 88 6.09 8.39 -0.75
N ALA A 89 5.66 7.97 -1.94
CA ALA A 89 4.67 8.69 -2.73
C ALA A 89 3.30 8.73 -2.04
N GLU A 90 2.88 7.62 -1.43
CA GLU A 90 1.65 7.52 -0.65
C GLU A 90 1.67 8.45 0.55
N TRP A 91 2.76 8.42 1.33
CA TRP A 91 2.96 9.32 2.46
C TRP A 91 2.89 10.79 2.01
N LYS A 92 3.67 11.16 0.99
CA LYS A 92 3.70 12.52 0.45
C LYS A 92 2.30 13.00 0.01
N LEU A 93 1.57 12.18 -0.75
CA LEU A 93 0.23 12.58 -1.21
C LEU A 93 -0.75 12.73 -0.05
N ARG A 94 -0.72 11.82 0.94
CA ARG A 94 -1.60 11.88 2.11
C ARG A 94 -1.34 13.11 2.96
N THR A 95 -0.08 13.44 3.21
CA THR A 95 0.29 14.67 3.92
C THR A 95 -0.25 15.90 3.19
N ARG A 96 -0.10 15.96 1.86
CA ARG A 96 -0.62 17.08 1.06
C ARG A 96 -2.13 17.18 1.03
N LEU A 97 -2.83 16.04 1.00
CA LEU A 97 -4.28 15.99 1.09
C LEU A 97 -4.77 16.52 2.45
N GLU A 98 -4.10 16.13 3.53
CA GLU A 98 -4.42 16.59 4.89
C GLU A 98 -4.16 18.09 5.06
N GLU A 99 -3.00 18.59 4.62
CA GLU A 99 -2.65 20.02 4.65
C GLU A 99 -3.65 20.87 3.85
N ALA A 100 -4.05 20.41 2.67
CA ALA A 100 -5.01 21.10 1.81
C ALA A 100 -6.48 20.88 2.25
N LYS A 101 -6.75 20.00 3.23
CA LYS A 101 -8.09 19.53 3.61
C LYS A 101 -8.89 19.01 2.43
N GLU A 102 -8.21 18.35 1.51
CA GLU A 102 -8.77 17.82 0.28
C GLU A 102 -8.87 16.30 0.31
N ALA A 103 -9.75 15.75 -0.54
CA ALA A 103 -9.94 14.31 -0.66
C ALA A 103 -10.12 13.92 -2.14
N ILE A 104 -9.67 12.71 -2.47
CA ILE A 104 -9.91 12.07 -3.78
C ILE A 104 -10.88 10.91 -3.62
N ARG A 105 -11.56 10.48 -4.69
CA ARG A 105 -12.41 9.29 -4.64
C ARG A 105 -11.55 8.03 -4.54
N ASN A 106 -12.03 7.06 -3.77
CA ASN A 106 -11.46 5.71 -3.69
C ASN A 106 -12.11 4.76 -4.71
N GLN A 107 -11.74 3.47 -4.66
CA GLN A 107 -12.28 2.40 -5.53
C GLN A 107 -13.81 2.28 -5.50
N VAL A 108 -14.45 2.64 -4.39
CA VAL A 108 -15.93 2.63 -4.23
C VAL A 108 -16.54 4.03 -4.39
N LYS A 109 -15.82 4.96 -5.03
CA LYS A 109 -16.21 6.34 -5.32
C LYS A 109 -16.47 7.23 -4.08
N LYS A 110 -16.05 6.81 -2.89
CA LYS A 110 -16.12 7.62 -1.66
C LYS A 110 -14.89 8.51 -1.53
N LYS A 111 -15.08 9.74 -1.04
CA LYS A 111 -13.96 10.65 -0.73
C LYS A 111 -13.09 10.07 0.37
N THR A 112 -11.77 10.12 0.17
CA THR A 112 -10.77 9.71 1.17
C THR A 112 -9.56 10.65 1.15
N GLN A 113 -9.01 10.92 2.32
CA GLN A 113 -7.72 11.62 2.50
C GLN A 113 -6.55 10.63 2.60
N THR A 114 -6.84 9.33 2.69
CA THR A 114 -5.86 8.26 2.83
C THR A 114 -5.87 7.31 1.62
N PRO A 115 -5.78 7.81 0.37
CA PRO A 115 -5.71 6.93 -0.80
C PRO A 115 -4.44 6.08 -0.76
N THR A 116 -4.45 4.93 -1.43
CA THR A 116 -3.22 4.16 -1.67
C THR A 116 -2.58 4.61 -2.98
N MET A 117 -1.25 4.63 -3.05
CA MET A 117 -0.58 5.06 -4.29
C MET A 117 -0.89 4.12 -5.47
N LYS A 118 -1.14 2.84 -5.17
CA LYS A 118 -1.68 1.87 -6.14
C LYS A 118 -2.98 2.34 -6.80
N TRP A 119 -3.93 2.85 -6.01
CA TRP A 119 -5.20 3.37 -6.55
C TRP A 119 -4.96 4.61 -7.40
N VAL A 120 -4.08 5.50 -6.95
CA VAL A 120 -3.73 6.70 -7.70
C VAL A 120 -3.13 6.33 -9.05
N PHE A 121 -2.17 5.40 -9.12
CA PHE A 121 -1.66 4.93 -10.43
C PHE A 121 -2.74 4.29 -11.31
N PHE A 122 -3.73 3.64 -10.73
CA PHE A 122 -4.88 3.14 -11.49
C PHE A 122 -5.70 4.28 -12.14
N LEU A 123 -5.91 5.40 -11.45
CA LEU A 123 -6.55 6.59 -12.02
C LEU A 123 -5.76 7.12 -13.22
N PHE A 124 -4.42 7.07 -13.15
CA PHE A 124 -3.54 7.56 -14.21
C PHE A 124 -3.41 6.60 -15.40
N ARG A 125 -3.75 5.32 -15.25
CA ARG A 125 -3.67 4.32 -16.34
C ARG A 125 -4.54 4.66 -17.56
N ARG A 126 -5.56 5.49 -17.38
CA ARG A 126 -6.49 5.90 -18.44
C ARG A 126 -5.97 7.07 -19.28
N ILE A 127 -4.95 7.77 -18.78
CA ILE A 127 -4.33 8.90 -19.47
C ILE A 127 -3.58 8.37 -20.68
N THR A 128 -3.82 8.96 -21.84
CA THR A 128 -3.20 8.55 -23.11
C THR A 128 -2.51 9.75 -23.75
N GLU A 129 -1.23 9.63 -24.10
CA GLU A 129 -0.53 10.63 -24.91
C GLU A 129 -0.82 10.33 -26.39
N LEU A 130 -1.45 11.28 -27.09
CA LEU A 130 -1.64 11.26 -28.53
C LEU A 130 -0.57 12.12 -29.18
N VAL A 131 0.21 11.54 -30.08
CA VAL A 131 1.17 12.27 -30.92
C VAL A 131 0.64 12.28 -32.34
N ILE A 132 0.33 13.47 -32.85
CA ILE A 132 -0.15 13.67 -34.23
C ILE A 132 0.94 14.41 -34.99
N GLU A 133 1.27 13.93 -36.19
CA GLU A 133 2.16 14.64 -37.11
C GLU A 133 1.30 15.29 -38.21
N ILE A 134 1.28 16.62 -38.24
CA ILE A 134 0.55 17.41 -39.25
C ILE A 134 1.55 18.39 -39.87
N ASP A 135 1.69 18.38 -41.19
CA ASP A 135 2.59 19.26 -41.95
C ASP A 135 4.04 19.25 -41.42
N GLY A 136 4.55 18.07 -41.05
CA GLY A 136 5.90 17.89 -40.49
C GLY A 136 6.07 18.41 -39.05
N LYS A 137 5.02 18.91 -38.41
CA LYS A 137 5.01 19.31 -36.99
C LYS A 137 4.40 18.21 -36.13
N ARG A 138 5.14 17.78 -35.11
CA ARG A 138 4.64 16.85 -34.09
C ARG A 138 3.90 17.61 -33.00
N ILE A 139 2.59 17.39 -32.91
CA ILE A 139 1.73 17.91 -31.85
C ILE A 139 1.51 16.78 -30.85
N LYS A 140 1.87 17.01 -29.59
CA LYS A 140 1.58 16.11 -28.49
C LYS A 140 0.35 16.60 -27.75
N LYS A 141 -0.59 15.71 -27.45
CA LYS A 141 -1.79 16.01 -26.67
C LYS A 141 -2.07 14.90 -25.68
N VAL A 142 -2.21 15.26 -24.41
CA VAL A 142 -2.63 14.32 -23.37
C VAL A 142 -4.16 14.24 -23.34
N LEU A 143 -4.69 13.03 -23.41
CA LEU A 143 -6.12 12.73 -23.39
C LEU A 143 -6.51 12.03 -22.08
N ASN A 144 -7.80 12.14 -21.70
CA ASN A 144 -8.39 11.54 -20.51
C ASN A 144 -7.78 11.99 -19.18
N LEU A 145 -7.29 13.23 -19.11
CA LEU A 145 -6.90 13.85 -17.85
C LEU A 145 -8.16 14.41 -17.18
N ASP A 146 -8.63 13.75 -16.12
CA ASP A 146 -9.82 14.19 -15.39
C ASP A 146 -9.50 15.14 -14.22
N GLU A 147 -10.53 15.68 -13.58
CA GLU A 147 -10.38 16.59 -12.43
C GLU A 147 -9.64 15.96 -11.25
N GLU A 148 -9.76 14.64 -11.04
CA GLU A 148 -9.03 13.96 -9.97
C GLU A 148 -7.55 13.82 -10.30
N ASN A 149 -7.22 13.49 -11.56
CA ASN A 149 -5.83 13.46 -12.02
C ASN A 149 -5.18 14.84 -11.86
N ILE A 150 -5.86 15.91 -12.30
CA ILE A 150 -5.37 17.29 -12.19
C ILE A 150 -5.15 17.65 -10.72
N LYS A 151 -6.09 17.32 -9.85
CA LYS A 151 -5.96 17.55 -8.40
C LYS A 151 -4.75 16.84 -7.80
N VAL A 152 -4.57 15.56 -8.12
CA VAL A 152 -3.40 14.80 -7.65
C VAL A 152 -2.10 15.44 -8.15
N LEU A 153 -2.03 15.84 -9.42
CA LEU A 153 -0.85 16.51 -9.98
C LEU A 153 -0.51 17.80 -9.24
N LYS A 154 -1.51 18.65 -8.99
CA LYS A 154 -1.36 19.89 -8.22
C LYS A 154 -0.83 19.68 -6.81
N LEU A 155 -1.37 18.69 -6.10
CA LEU A 155 -0.95 18.36 -4.74
C LEU A 155 0.50 17.81 -4.70
N MET A 156 0.89 17.04 -5.73
CA MET A 156 2.23 16.47 -5.84
C MET A 156 3.30 17.53 -6.23
N GLY A 157 2.88 18.55 -7.00
CA GLY A 157 3.61 19.77 -7.32
C GLY A 157 3.92 19.94 -8.82
N GLU A 158 4.36 21.15 -9.20
CA GLU A 158 4.58 21.58 -10.59
C GLU A 158 5.47 20.64 -11.42
N LYS A 159 6.46 20.00 -10.80
CA LYS A 159 7.33 19.04 -11.49
C LYS A 159 6.53 17.88 -12.10
N TYR A 160 5.44 17.47 -11.47
CA TYR A 160 4.59 16.39 -11.96
C TYR A 160 3.62 16.92 -13.01
N GLU A 161 3.06 18.12 -12.84
CA GLU A 161 2.18 18.76 -13.82
C GLU A 161 2.83 18.87 -15.20
N LYS A 162 4.10 19.30 -15.26
CA LYS A 162 4.87 19.48 -16.51
C LYS A 162 4.99 18.22 -17.39
N TYR A 163 4.76 17.03 -16.83
CA TYR A 163 4.78 15.79 -17.62
C TYR A 163 3.44 15.48 -18.29
N TYR A 164 2.34 16.09 -17.81
CA TYR A 164 0.98 15.79 -18.25
C TYR A 164 0.24 16.99 -18.85
N MET A 165 0.74 18.21 -18.64
CA MET A 165 0.21 19.48 -19.12
C MET A 165 1.26 20.22 -19.94
#